data_AF-A0A932SZH3-F1
#
_entry.id   AF-A0A932SZH3-F1
#
_cell.length_a   1.000
_cell.length_b   1.000
_cell.length_c   1.000
_cell.angle_alpha   90.00
_cell.angle_beta   90.00
_cell.angle_gamma   90.00
#
_symmetry.space_group_name_H-M   'P 1'
#
loop_
_entity.id
_entity.type
_entity.pdbx_description
1 polymer ?
#
loop_
_entity_poly.entity_id
_entity_poly.type
_entity_poly.pdbx_seq_one_letter_code
_entity_poly.pdbx_strand_id
1 'polypeptide(L)' 'MNLNVLQAGLVKTDSCRTLPNREELLSHLRSRNLVGDLPLEAREVADASLFLASPLSDMMQAHTLVLDGGASVHG' A
#
# COMPACT_ATOMS: atom_id res chain seq x y z
N MET A 1 -17.74 2.99 15.34
CA MET A 1 -16.92 3.85 14.47
C MET A 1 -15.56 3.20 14.42
N ASN A 2 -15.10 2.80 13.24
CA ASN A 2 -13.80 2.16 13.06
C ASN A 2 -12.75 3.23 12.75
N LEU A 3 -11.59 3.14 13.41
CA LEU A 3 -10.46 4.02 13.15
C LEU A 3 -9.21 3.19 12.91
N ASN A 4 -8.69 3.24 11.69
CA ASN A 4 -7.49 2.54 11.27
C ASN A 4 -6.68 3.42 10.31
N VAL A 5 -5.43 3.04 10.06
CA VAL A 5 -4.54 3.66 9.08
C VAL A 5 -4.23 2.62 8.01
N LEU A 6 -4.24 3.06 6.75
CA LEU A 6 -3.74 2.27 5.62
C LEU A 6 -2.40 2.88 5.18
N GLN A 7 -1.31 2.18 5.45
CA GLN A 7 0.02 2.53 4.98
C GLN A 7 0.25 1.86 3.63
N ALA A 8 -0.16 2.51 2.56
CA ALA A 8 0.11 2.03 1.21
C ALA A 8 1.57 2.25 0.79
N GLY A 9 2.11 1.31 0.01
CA GLY A 9 3.34 1.51 -0.74
C GLY A 9 3.18 2.57 -1.84
N LEU A 10 4.20 2.73 -2.68
CA LEU A 10 4.19 3.75 -3.71
C LEU A 10 3.20 3.43 -4.84
N VAL A 11 2.11 4.19 -4.90
CA VAL A 11 1.13 4.14 -5.98
C VAL A 11 1.36 5.29 -6.94
N LYS A 12 1.39 5.01 -8.25
CA LYS A 12 1.63 6.02 -9.28
C LYS A 12 0.45 7.01 -9.38
N THR A 13 0.55 8.08 -8.60
CA THR A 13 -0.40 9.20 -8.56
C THR A 13 0.27 10.49 -9.01
N ASP A 14 -0.51 11.57 -9.18
CA ASP A 14 0.06 12.87 -9.53
C ASP A 14 1.00 13.42 -8.45
N SER A 15 0.75 13.10 -7.17
CA SER A 15 1.66 13.43 -6.06
C SER A 15 3.04 12.82 -6.21
N CYS A 16 3.18 11.71 -6.95
CA CYS A 16 4.47 11.08 -7.19
C CYS A 16 5.31 11.80 -8.25
N ARG A 17 4.73 12.73 -9.04
CA ARG A 17 5.45 13.43 -10.11
C ARG A 17 6.57 14.33 -9.61
N THR A 18 6.47 14.81 -8.38
CA THR A 18 7.45 15.69 -7.75
C THR A 18 8.56 14.93 -7.03
N LEU A 19 8.46 13.60 -6.93
CA LEU A 19 9.48 12.79 -6.27
C LEU A 19 10.77 12.74 -7.10
N PRO A 20 11.93 13.03 -6.50
CA PRO A 20 13.21 12.83 -7.18
C PRO A 20 13.39 11.35 -7.51
N ASN A 21 13.96 11.05 -8.68
CA ASN A 21 14.29 9.69 -9.13
C ASN A 21 13.10 8.69 -9.07
N ARG A 22 11.86 9.16 -9.29
CA ARG A 22 10.63 8.35 -9.17
C ARG A 22 10.71 6.98 -9.84
N GLU A 23 11.25 6.91 -11.06
CA GLU A 23 11.27 5.66 -11.82
C GLU A 23 12.22 4.62 -11.20
N GLU A 24 13.38 5.08 -10.73
CA GLU A 24 14.33 4.25 -9.97
C GLU A 24 13.68 3.76 -8.67
N LEU A 25 13.01 4.67 -7.95
CA LEU A 25 12.33 4.38 -6.69
C LEU A 25 11.21 3.33 -6.86
N LEU A 26 10.40 3.47 -7.92
CA LEU A 26 9.39 2.47 -8.31
C LEU A 26 10.02 1.12 -8.65
N SER A 27 11.12 1.11 -9.41
CA SER A 27 11.80 -0.13 -9.79
C SER A 27 12.39 -0.87 -8.59
N HIS A 28 12.99 -0.12 -7.65
CA HIS A 28 13.56 -0.67 -6.44
C HIS A 28 12.48 -1.29 -5.55
N LEU A 29 11.34 -0.62 -5.38
CA LEU A 29 10.22 -1.16 -4.61
C LEU A 29 9.68 -2.45 -5.23
N ARG A 30 9.52 -2.50 -6.57
CA ARG A 30 9.07 -3.72 -7.27
C ARG A 30 10.01 -4.90 -7.04
N SER A 31 11.32 -4.68 -7.06
CA SER A 31 12.30 -5.76 -6.82
C SER A 31 12.23 -6.38 -5.42
N ARG A 32 11.58 -5.70 -4.46
CA ARG A 32 11.46 -6.14 -3.07
C ARG A 32 10.08 -6.71 -2.73
N ASN A 33 9.17 -6.77 -3.70
CA ASN A 33 7.86 -7.35 -3.48
C ASN A 33 7.96 -8.87 -3.18
N LEU A 34 7.28 -9.31 -2.13
CA LEU A 34 7.08 -10.73 -1.81
C LEU A 34 5.96 -11.36 -2.65
N VAL A 35 5.18 -10.53 -3.35
CA VAL A 35 4.10 -10.92 -4.27
C VAL A 35 4.52 -10.92 -5.74
N GLY A 36 5.84 -10.87 -6.01
CA GLY A 36 6.40 -10.80 -7.36
C GLY A 36 6.12 -9.46 -8.06
N ASP A 37 5.99 -9.50 -9.39
CA ASP A 37 5.86 -8.30 -10.23
C ASP A 37 4.47 -7.63 -10.22
N LEU A 38 3.59 -8.04 -9.31
CA LEU A 38 2.26 -7.43 -9.17
C LEU A 38 2.43 -5.96 -8.73
N PRO A 39 2.00 -4.97 -9.55
CA PRO A 39 2.09 -3.58 -9.17
C PRO A 39 1.03 -3.25 -8.11
N LEU A 40 1.38 -2.33 -7.20
CA LEU A 40 0.39 -1.69 -6.34
C LEU A 40 -0.27 -0.54 -7.10
N GLU A 41 -1.56 -0.66 -7.39
CA GLU A 41 -2.35 0.36 -8.08
C GLU A 41 -3.40 0.97 -7.14
N ALA A 42 -4.13 1.97 -7.65
CA ALA A 42 -5.19 2.61 -6.88
C ALA A 42 -6.31 1.63 -6.48
N ARG A 43 -6.49 0.56 -7.25
CA ARG A 43 -7.49 -0.48 -6.99
C ARG A 43 -7.20 -1.23 -5.70
N GLU A 44 -5.97 -1.69 -5.48
CA GLU A 44 -5.63 -2.45 -4.27
C GLU A 44 -5.77 -1.58 -3.01
N VAL A 45 -5.44 -0.29 -3.11
CA VAL A 45 -5.69 0.69 -2.03
C VAL A 45 -7.18 0.84 -1.75
N ALA A 46 -8.02 0.90 -2.79
CA ALA A 46 -9.46 0.99 -2.65
C ALA A 46 -10.05 -0.29 -2.02
N ASP A 47 -9.61 -1.47 -2.44
CA ASP A 47 -10.07 -2.75 -1.91
C ASP A 47 -9.70 -2.90 -0.41
N ALA A 48 -8.48 -2.52 -0.02
CA ALA A 48 -8.07 -2.52 1.38
C ALA A 48 -8.82 -1.47 2.22
N SER A 49 -9.07 -0.29 1.65
CA SER A 49 -9.88 0.75 2.31
C SER A 49 -11.31 0.27 2.52
N LEU A 50 -11.90 -0.39 1.53
CA LEU A 50 -13.24 -0.98 1.63
C LEU A 50 -13.29 -2.04 2.73
N PHE A 51 -12.28 -2.92 2.81
CA PHE A 51 -12.18 -3.89 3.89
C PHE A 51 -12.19 -3.23 5.27
N LEU A 52 -11.32 -2.22 5.50
CA LEU A 52 -11.23 -1.48 6.76
C LEU A 52 -12.47 -0.63 7.10
N ALA A 53 -13.27 -0.27 6.10
CA ALA A 53 -14.54 0.42 6.27
C ALA A 53 -15.73 -0.54 6.47
N SER A 54 -15.53 -1.84 6.23
CA SER A 54 -16.59 -2.86 6.30
C SER A 54 -16.68 -3.51 7.69
N PRO A 55 -17.83 -4.15 8.01
CA PRO A 55 -18.00 -4.92 9.26
C PRO A 55 -17.01 -6.07 9.43
N LEU A 56 -16.33 -6.50 8.36
CA LEU A 56 -15.30 -7.55 8.42
C LEU A 56 -14.11 -7.13 9.29
N SER A 57 -13.96 -5.84 9.57
CA SER A 57 -12.87 -5.26 10.36
C SER A 57 -13.31 -4.71 11.73
N ASP A 58 -14.52 -4.99 12.21
CA ASP A 58 -15.06 -4.34 13.42
C ASP A 58 -14.22 -4.56 14.68
N MET A 59 -13.50 -5.68 14.76
CA MET A 59 -12.58 -5.99 15.86
C MET A 59 -11.14 -5.49 15.63
N MET A 60 -10.85 -4.85 14.49
CA MET A 60 -9.56 -4.25 14.15
C MET A 60 -9.64 -2.74 14.34
N GLN A 61 -9.03 -2.24 15.42
CA GLN A 61 -9.09 -0.83 15.80
C GLN A 61 -7.69 -0.31 16.09
N ALA A 62 -7.49 0.98 15.82
CA ALA A 62 -6.20 1.66 16.00
C ALA A 62 -5.04 0.92 15.31
N HIS A 63 -5.33 0.17 14.26
CA HIS A 63 -4.35 -0.64 13.54
C HIS A 63 -3.79 0.13 12.34
N THR A 64 -2.53 -0.14 11.99
CA THR A 64 -1.93 0.30 10.73
C THR A 64 -1.78 -0.91 9.82
N LEU A 65 -2.63 -1.00 8.81
CA LEU A 65 -2.52 -2.02 7.77
C LEU A 65 -1.46 -1.57 6.76
N VAL A 66 -0.37 -2.32 6.63
CA VAL A 66 0.64 -2.10 5.60
C VAL A 66 0.21 -2.79 4.31
N LEU A 67 0.14 -2.04 3.21
CA LEU A 67 -0.22 -2.53 1.89
C LEU A 67 0.85 -2.14 0.87
N ASP A 68 1.91 -2.93 0.80
CA ASP A 68 3.10 -2.62 -0.01
C ASP A 68 3.70 -3.86 -0.71
N GLY A 69 2.94 -4.95 -0.80
CA GLY A 69 3.43 -6.20 -1.37
C GLY A 69 4.54 -6.88 -0.55
N GLY A 70 4.74 -6.48 0.72
CA GLY A 70 5.78 -7.00 1.59
C GLY A 70 7.15 -6.32 1.43
N ALA A 71 7.24 -5.25 0.62
CA ALA A 71 8.50 -4.56 0.34
C ALA A 71 9.20 -4.03 1.60
N SER A 72 8.45 -3.58 2.61
CA SER A 72 9.01 -3.02 3.86
C SER A 72 9.66 -4.07 4.77
N VAL A 73 9.33 -5.36 4.60
CA VAL A 73 9.85 -6.47 5.41
C VAL A 73 10.76 -7.42 4.62
N HIS A 74 10.91 -7.18 3.32
CA HIS A 74 11.88 -7.87 2.48
C HIS A 74 13.30 -7.57 2.99
N GLY A 75 14.17 -8.57 3.12
CA GLY A 75 15.55 -8.40 3.59
C GLY A 75 16.45 -7.65 2.62
#